data_AF-A0A962UBZ7-F1
#
_entry.id   AF-A0A962UBZ7-F1
#
_cell.length_a   1.000
_cell.length_b   1.000
_cell.length_c   1.000
_cell.angle_alpha   90.00
_cell.angle_beta   90.00
_cell.angle_gamma   90.00
#
_symmetry.space_group_name_H-M   'P 1'
#
loop_
_entity.id
_entity.type
_entity.pdbx_description
1 polymer ?
#
loop_
_entity_poly.entity_id
_entity_poly.type
_entity_poly.pdbx_seq_one_letter_code
_entity_poly.pdbx_strand_id
1 'polypeptide(L)' 'MQLEPIVITAEVFQVARLRSNRTDYLASLERLLALNADILCEGHYGIFRSKPVVARFIHSCLNAALGP' A
#
# COMPACT_ATOMS: atom_id res chain seq x y z
N MET A 1 25.46 -2.75 -12.18
CA MET A 1 24.91 -3.01 -10.83
C MET A 1 23.40 -3.07 -10.96
N GLN A 2 22.80 -4.25 -10.82
CA GLN A 2 21.36 -4.38 -10.61
C GLN A 2 21.15 -4.09 -9.11
N LEU A 3 20.30 -3.12 -8.77
CA LEU A 3 19.93 -2.85 -7.38
C LEU A 3 18.98 -3.96 -6.92
N GLU A 4 19.15 -4.48 -5.71
CA GLU A 4 18.23 -5.45 -5.11
C GLU A 4 16.84 -4.80 -4.94
N PRO A 5 15.75 -5.51 -5.29
CA PRO A 5 14.40 -4.95 -5.20
C PRO A 5 13.97 -4.75 -3.75
N ILE A 6 13.34 -3.63 -3.45
CA ILE A 6 12.69 -3.40 -2.15
C ILE A 6 11.36 -4.15 -2.13
N VAL A 7 11.24 -5.15 -1.26
CA VAL A 7 10.03 -5.97 -1.09
C VAL A 7 9.33 -5.60 0.22
N ILE A 8 8.01 -5.37 0.16
CA ILE A 8 7.17 -5.11 1.33
C ILE A 8 6.03 -6.12 1.38
N THR A 9 5.75 -6.65 2.56
CA THR A 9 4.52 -7.37 2.87
C THR A 9 3.60 -6.45 3.67
N ALA A 10 2.38 -6.21 3.20
CA ALA A 10 1.39 -5.44 3.95
C ALA A 10 0.03 -6.11 3.85
N GLU A 11 -0.73 -6.11 4.94
CA GLU A 11 -2.17 -6.44 4.90
C GLU A 11 -2.95 -5.13 4.85
N VAL A 12 -3.54 -4.82 3.70
CA VAL A 12 -4.28 -3.58 3.51
C VAL A 12 -5.76 -3.89 3.66
N PHE A 13 -6.29 -3.74 4.88
CA PHE A 13 -7.71 -3.93 5.13
C PHE A 13 -8.55 -2.90 4.36
N GLN A 14 -9.56 -3.40 3.66
CA GLN A 14 -10.48 -2.59 2.86
C GLN A 14 -11.27 -1.61 3.76
N VAL A 15 -11.40 -0.36 3.31
CA VAL A 15 -11.97 0.77 4.07
C VAL A 15 -13.37 0.47 4.65
N ALA A 16 -14.17 -0.32 3.95
CA ALA A 16 -15.52 -0.71 4.36
C ALA A 16 -15.59 -1.60 5.63
N ARG A 17 -14.44 -2.09 6.12
CA ARG A 17 -14.32 -2.94 7.32
C ARG A 17 -13.22 -2.47 8.28
N LEU A 18 -12.78 -1.22 8.22
CA LEU A 18 -11.74 -0.73 9.12
C LEU A 18 -12.20 -0.86 10.58
N ARG A 19 -11.51 -1.73 11.33
CA ARG A 19 -11.48 -1.70 12.80
C ARG A 19 -10.29 -0.89 13.33
N SER A 20 -9.50 -0.31 12.43
CA SER A 20 -8.33 0.51 12.73
C SER A 20 -8.68 2.00 12.77
N ASN A 21 -7.88 2.79 13.50
CA ASN A 21 -7.97 4.24 13.48
C ASN A 21 -7.68 4.78 12.07
N ARG A 22 -8.54 5.66 11.56
CA ARG A 22 -8.44 6.22 10.21
C ARG A 22 -7.17 7.04 10.00
N THR A 23 -6.80 7.87 10.97
CA THR A 23 -5.60 8.72 10.90
C THR A 23 -4.34 7.87 10.85
N ASP A 24 -4.25 6.85 11.70
CA ASP A 24 -3.09 5.95 11.72
C ASP A 24 -2.99 5.12 10.43
N TYR A 25 -4.14 4.71 9.88
CA TYR A 25 -4.20 4.02 8.60
C TYR A 25 -3.69 4.89 7.44
N LEU A 26 -4.15 6.13 7.33
CA LEU A 26 -3.68 7.08 6.32
C LEU A 26 -2.18 7.34 6.46
N ALA A 27 -1.70 7.61 7.67
CA ALA A 27 -0.27 7.81 7.93
C ALA A 27 0.57 6.57 7.57
N SER A 28 0.03 5.37 7.79
CA SER A 28 0.70 4.12 7.40
C SER A 28 0.79 3.97 5.89
N LEU A 29 -0.27 4.30 5.15
CA LEU A 29 -0.27 4.28 3.68
C LEU A 29 0.72 5.28 3.10
N GLU A 30 0.82 6.49 3.64
CA GLU A 30 1.80 7.48 3.21
C GLU A 30 3.24 7.00 3.45
N ARG A 31 3.51 6.38 4.60
CA ARG A 31 4.81 5.76 4.89
C ARG A 31 5.14 4.64 3.92
N LEU A 32 4.16 3.77 3.60
CA LEU A 32 4.34 2.70 2.61
C LEU A 32 4.67 3.25 1.23
N LEU A 33 4.04 4.36 0.82
CA LEU A 33 4.32 5.02 -0.45
C LEU A 33 5.75 5.60 -0.49
N ALA A 34 6.19 6.20 0.62
CA ALA A 34 7.52 6.80 0.75
C ALA A 34 8.67 5.79 0.65
N LEU A 35 8.42 4.50 0.96
CA LEU A 35 9.40 3.43 0.81
C LEU A 35 9.72 3.12 -0.66
N ASN A 36 8.89 3.57 -1.61
CA ASN A 36 9.12 3.43 -3.05
C ASN A 36 9.43 1.99 -3.48
N ALA A 37 8.66 1.04 -2.95
CA ALA A 37 8.92 -0.39 -3.07
C ALA A 37 8.76 -0.93 -4.50
N ASP A 38 9.63 -1.86 -4.85
CA ASP A 38 9.61 -2.55 -6.13
C ASP A 38 8.57 -3.67 -6.16
N ILE A 39 8.32 -4.30 -5.00
CA ILE A 39 7.36 -5.40 -4.87
C ILE A 39 6.52 -5.19 -3.62
N LEU A 40 5.20 -5.31 -3.76
CA LEU A 40 4.25 -5.38 -2.65
C LEU A 40 3.52 -6.72 -2.69
N CYS A 41 3.61 -7.47 -1.60
CA CYS A 41 2.88 -8.71 -1.39
C CYS A 41 1.70 -8.43 -0.44
N GLU A 42 0.48 -8.52 -0.97
CA GLU A 42 -0.76 -8.31 -0.21
C GLU A 42 -1.56 -9.62 -0.21
N GLY A 43 -2.08 -10.02 0.96
CA GLY A 43 -2.68 -11.34 1.17
C GLY A 43 -4.02 -11.61 0.47
N HIS A 44 -4.77 -10.57 0.13
CA HIS A 44 -6.08 -10.61 -0.52
C HIS A 44 -6.03 -10.35 -2.03
N TYR A 45 -5.11 -9.50 -2.49
CA TYR A 45 -5.00 -9.01 -3.86
C TYR A 45 -3.79 -9.59 -4.61
N GLY A 46 -2.84 -10.21 -3.90
CA GLY A 46 -1.69 -10.88 -4.48
C GLY A 46 -0.43 -9.99 -4.56
N ILE A 47 0.43 -10.27 -5.56
CA ILE A 47 1.75 -9.66 -5.67
C ILE A 47 1.78 -8.58 -6.75
N PHE A 48 2.02 -7.35 -6.35
CA PHE A 48 2.27 -6.21 -7.23
C PHE A 48 3.76 -6.09 -7.51
N ARG A 49 4.13 -6.05 -8.78
CA ARG A 49 5.53 -5.96 -9.24
C ARG A 49 5.72 -4.65 -10.00
N SER A 50 6.79 -3.92 -9.66
CA SER A 50 7.17 -2.56 -10.06
C SER A 50 6.60 -1.43 -9.20
N LYS A 51 7.45 -0.42 -8.96
CA LYS A 51 7.12 0.81 -8.21
C LYS A 51 5.84 1.50 -8.68
N PRO A 52 5.58 1.68 -9.99
CA PRO A 52 4.34 2.33 -10.43
C PRO A 52 3.10 1.52 -10.10
N VAL A 53 3.17 0.19 -10.15
CA VAL A 53 2.02 -0.67 -9.81
C VAL A 53 1.75 -0.61 -8.31
N VAL A 54 2.80 -0.71 -7.49
CA VAL A 54 2.71 -0.60 -6.02
C VAL A 54 2.13 0.76 -5.62
N ALA A 55 2.67 1.85 -6.16
CA ALA A 55 2.20 3.20 -5.87
C ALA A 55 0.73 3.40 -6.25
N ARG A 56 0.31 2.93 -7.44
CA ARG A 56 -1.11 3.00 -7.85
C ARG A 56 -2.03 2.25 -6.88
N PHE A 57 -1.63 1.08 -6.41
CA PHE A 57 -2.41 0.34 -5.42
C PHE A 57 -2.57 1.13 -4.12
N ILE A 58 -1.47 1.64 -3.56
CA ILE A 58 -1.51 2.45 -2.32
C ILE A 58 -2.35 3.72 -2.50
N HIS A 59 -2.25 4.41 -3.64
CA HIS A 59 -3.10 5.56 -3.96
C HIS A 59 -4.59 5.21 -4.02
N SER A 60 -4.94 4.04 -4.57
CA SER A 60 -6.34 3.60 -4.58
C SER A 60 -6.89 3.43 -3.15
N CYS A 61 -6.07 2.93 -2.22
CA CYS A 61 -6.43 2.80 -0.81
C CYS A 61 -6.58 4.18 -0.13
N LEU A 62 -5.65 5.12 -0.39
CA LEU A 62 -5.73 6.49 0.11
C LEU A 62 -7.03 7.16 -0.37
N ASN A 63 -7.32 7.10 -1.67
CA ASN A 63 -8.54 7.69 -2.23
C ASN A 63 -9.80 7.06 -1.64
N ALA A 64 -9.84 5.74 -1.47
CA ALA A 64 -10.96 5.05 -0.83
C ALA A 64 -11.15 5.47 0.64
N ALA A 65 -10.05 5.74 1.36
CA ALA A 65 -10.09 6.10 2.78
C ALA A 65 -10.41 7.58 3.04
N LEU A 66 -10.18 8.44 2.05
CA LEU A 66 -10.51 9.87 2.14
C LEU A 66 -12.02 10.15 1.99
N GLY A 67 -12.77 9.21 1.39
CA GLY A 67 -14.21 9.39 1.13
C GLY A 67 -14.48 10.42 0.02
N PRO A 68 -15.75 10.60 -0.39
CA PRO A 68 -16.15 11.77 -1.19
C PRO A 68 -15.98 13.08 -0.40
#